data_AF-A0A925DHC1-F1
#
_entry.id   AF-A0A925DHC1-F1
#
_cell.length_a   1.000
_cell.length_b   1.000
_cell.length_c   1.000
_cell.angle_alpha   90.00
_cell.angle_beta   90.00
_cell.angle_gamma   90.00
#
_symmetry.space_group_name_H-M   'P 1'
#
loop_
_entity.id
_entity.type
_entity.pdbx_description
1 polymer ?
#
loop_
_entity_poly.entity_id
_entity_poly.type
_entity_poly.pdbx_seq_one_letter_code
_entity_poly.pdbx_strand_id
1 'polypeptide(L)'
;GRSIQAKGIVPDLLVDENADGDGMNSLRSREADLDKHLSNDGGKESASVKHDELEDQLRLVAAEKNRKPLDYGSAADFQLTQALNHLKGLPVRLAKAGATVVRADEAGKAAPAK
;
A
#
# COMPACT_ATOMS: atom_id res chain seq x y z
N GLY A 1 -18.32 -6.13 -13.39
CA GLY A 1 -17.37 -5.27 -12.65
C GLY A 1 -16.50 -6.14 -11.77
N ARG A 2 -15.30 -5.68 -11.40
CA ARG A 2 -14.41 -6.42 -10.49
C ARG A 2 -14.72 -6.03 -9.05
N SER A 3 -14.90 -7.01 -8.16
CA SER A 3 -15.15 -6.76 -6.74
C SER A 3 -13.91 -6.16 -6.06
N ILE A 4 -14.13 -5.17 -5.19
CA ILE A 4 -13.10 -4.51 -4.37
C ILE A 4 -13.18 -4.90 -2.90
N GLN A 5 -14.19 -5.68 -2.51
CA GLN A 5 -14.39 -6.18 -1.14
C GLN A 5 -13.14 -6.89 -0.64
N ALA A 6 -12.73 -6.55 0.59
CA ALA A 6 -11.54 -7.06 1.28
C ALA A 6 -10.19 -6.81 0.57
N LYS A 7 -10.19 -6.22 -0.63
CA LYS A 7 -8.99 -6.04 -1.46
C LYS A 7 -8.65 -4.58 -1.74
N GLY A 8 -9.66 -3.72 -1.84
CA GLY A 8 -9.51 -2.34 -2.29
C GLY A 8 -9.14 -2.22 -3.78
N ILE A 9 -8.72 -1.02 -4.16
CA ILE A 9 -8.23 -0.71 -5.50
C ILE A 9 -6.71 -0.83 -5.49
N VAL A 10 -6.17 -1.65 -6.38
CA VAL A 10 -4.71 -1.73 -6.58
C VAL A 10 -4.30 -0.56 -7.47
N PRO A 11 -3.43 0.35 -7.01
CA PRO A 11 -2.95 1.42 -7.86
C PRO A 11 -2.07 0.86 -8.97
N ASP A 12 -2.13 1.47 -10.15
CA ASP A 12 -1.25 1.10 -11.27
C ASP A 12 0.21 1.45 -10.98
N LEU A 13 0.42 2.52 -10.22
CA LEU A 13 1.71 3.04 -9.82
C LEU A 13 1.76 3.12 -8.29
N LEU A 14 2.58 2.26 -7.67
CA LEU A 14 2.78 2.32 -6.22
C LEU A 14 3.69 3.50 -5.91
N VAL A 15 3.15 4.55 -5.30
CA VAL A 15 3.90 5.75 -4.89
C VAL A 15 3.65 5.98 -3.40
N ASP A 16 4.73 6.04 -2.64
CA ASP A 16 4.68 6.35 -1.20
C ASP A 16 4.22 7.80 -0.98
N GLU A 17 3.64 8.09 0.18
CA GLU A 17 3.24 9.47 0.55
C GLU A 17 4.44 10.40 0.75
N ASN A 18 5.60 9.84 1.08
CA ASN A 18 6.82 10.57 1.34
C ASN A 18 8.01 9.95 0.61
N ALA A 19 9.02 10.76 0.31
CA ALA A 19 10.26 10.25 -0.29
C ALA A 19 10.94 9.17 0.57
N ASP A 20 10.91 9.32 1.89
CA ASP A 20 11.53 8.38 2.84
C ASP A 20 10.66 7.14 3.14
N GLY A 21 9.53 6.99 2.42
CA GLY A 21 8.64 5.84 2.51
C GLY A 21 7.38 6.07 3.33
N ASP A 22 6.35 5.29 2.99
CA ASP A 22 5.05 5.26 3.66
C ASP A 22 5.00 4.13 4.70
N GLY A 23 5.72 4.34 5.81
CA GLY A 23 5.69 3.42 6.94
C GLY A 23 4.29 3.29 7.55
N MET A 24 3.41 4.29 7.40
CA MET A 24 2.07 4.27 7.99
C MET A 24 1.08 3.40 7.23
N ASN A 25 1.40 2.96 6.02
CA ASN A 25 0.47 2.18 5.21
C ASN A 25 0.04 0.87 5.88
N SER A 26 0.92 0.24 6.67
CA SER A 26 0.60 -0.96 7.45
C SER A 26 -0.27 -0.67 8.68
N LEU A 27 -0.32 0.58 9.14
CA LEU A 27 -1.12 1.01 10.30
C LEU A 27 -2.54 1.44 9.94
N ARG A 28 -2.83 1.54 8.64
CA ARG A 28 -4.17 1.85 8.15
C ARG A 28 -5.04 0.61 8.25
N SER A 29 -6.17 0.74 8.94
CA SER A 29 -7.18 -0.32 8.98
C SER A 29 -7.76 -0.55 7.59
N ARG A 30 -7.80 -1.82 7.16
CA ARG A 30 -8.46 -2.23 5.91
C ARG A 30 -9.72 -3.03 6.22
N GLU A 31 -10.61 -3.12 5.23
CA GLU A 31 -11.84 -3.93 5.35
C GLU A 31 -11.52 -5.39 5.72
N ALA A 32 -10.49 -5.98 5.11
CA ALA A 32 -10.05 -7.35 5.40
C ALA A 32 -9.58 -7.56 6.85
N ASP A 33 -9.19 -6.49 7.55
CA ASP A 33 -8.72 -6.57 8.93
C ASP A 33 -9.89 -6.59 9.94
N LEU A 34 -11.15 -6.38 9.49
CA LEU A 34 -12.34 -6.39 10.35
C LEU A 34 -12.90 -7.81 10.56
N ASP A 35 -13.24 -8.20 11.79
CA ASP A 35 -13.75 -9.55 12.11
C ASP A 35 -15.04 -9.95 11.37
N LYS A 36 -15.87 -8.96 10.99
CA LYS A 36 -17.18 -9.17 10.36
C LYS A 36 -17.24 -8.60 8.95
N HIS A 37 -16.13 -8.56 8.22
CA HIS A 37 -16.16 -8.20 6.80
C HIS A 37 -16.87 -9.27 5.98
N LEU A 38 -17.43 -8.87 4.84
CA LEU A 38 -18.05 -9.80 3.90
C LEU A 38 -16.96 -10.44 3.05
N SER A 39 -16.95 -11.77 2.97
CA SER A 39 -16.00 -12.50 2.14
C SER A 39 -16.28 -12.29 0.65
N ASN A 40 -15.23 -12.10 -0.14
CA ASN A 40 -15.38 -11.93 -1.59
C ASN A 40 -15.73 -13.26 -2.29
N ASP A 41 -16.90 -13.31 -2.94
CA ASP A 41 -17.54 -14.52 -3.50
C ASP A 41 -16.78 -15.19 -4.67
N GLY A 42 -15.63 -14.62 -5.10
CA GLY A 42 -14.87 -15.08 -6.26
C GLY A 42 -13.34 -15.02 -6.14
N GLY A 43 -12.78 -14.78 -4.95
CA GLY A 43 -11.33 -14.61 -4.78
C GLY A 43 -10.80 -15.23 -3.49
N LYS A 44 -9.62 -15.84 -3.54
CA LYS A 44 -8.88 -16.23 -2.33
C LYS A 44 -8.49 -14.97 -1.56
N GLU A 45 -9.01 -14.82 -0.36
CA GLU A 45 -8.55 -13.80 0.58
C GLU A 45 -7.17 -14.17 1.10
N SER A 46 -6.23 -13.23 1.05
CA SER A 46 -4.92 -13.40 1.66
C SER A 46 -5.10 -13.40 3.18
N ALA A 47 -4.68 -14.47 3.84
CA ALA A 47 -4.71 -14.57 5.29
C ALA A 47 -4.06 -13.32 5.92
N SER A 48 -4.74 -12.72 6.90
CA SER A 48 -4.16 -11.65 7.70
C SER A 48 -2.91 -12.20 8.39
N VAL A 49 -1.74 -11.73 7.92
CA VAL A 49 -0.50 -11.94 8.64
C VAL A 49 -0.62 -11.09 9.89
N LYS A 50 -1.02 -11.70 11.00
CA LYS A 50 -0.90 -11.11 12.34
C LYS A 50 0.59 -10.93 12.59
N HIS A 51 1.14 -9.82 12.13
CA HIS A 51 2.51 -9.46 12.39
C HIS A 51 2.62 -9.20 13.90
N ASP A 52 3.76 -9.49 14.53
CA ASP A 52 4.00 -9.04 15.89
C ASP A 52 4.01 -7.50 15.86
N GLU A 53 2.84 -6.94 16.17
CA GLU A 53 2.38 -5.67 15.62
C GLU A 53 2.82 -4.50 16.50
N LEU A 54 3.02 -4.74 17.80
CA LEU A 54 3.21 -3.68 18.80
C LEU A 54 4.58 -3.01 18.71
N GLU A 55 5.69 -3.75 18.56
CA GLU A 55 7.03 -3.14 18.49
C GLU A 55 7.24 -2.35 17.20
N ASP A 56 6.78 -2.88 16.06
CA ASP A 56 6.83 -2.19 14.79
C ASP A 56 5.90 -0.96 14.78
N GLN A 57 4.70 -1.08 15.35
CA GLN A 57 3.81 0.06 15.58
C GLN A 57 4.48 1.16 16.40
N LEU A 58 5.10 0.81 17.52
CA LEU A 58 5.81 1.76 18.38
C LEU A 58 6.95 2.46 17.64
N ARG A 59 7.69 1.72 16.80
CA ARG A 59 8.79 2.26 15.99
C ARG A 59 8.29 3.22 14.91
N LEU A 60 7.20 2.88 14.23
CA LEU A 60 6.57 3.71 13.21
C LEU A 60 5.99 4.99 13.83
N VAL A 61 5.26 4.88 14.94
CA VAL A 61 4.70 6.03 15.68
C VAL A 61 5.81 6.95 16.21
N ALA A 62 6.93 6.40 16.68
CA ALA A 62 8.08 7.20 17.10
C ALA A 62 8.74 7.94 15.92
N ALA A 63 8.83 7.31 14.75
CA ALA A 63 9.33 7.97 13.54
C ALA A 63 8.37 9.08 13.06
N GLU A 64 7.07 8.91 13.27
CA GLU A 64 6.03 9.84 12.84
C GLU A 64 5.96 11.12 13.69
N LYS A 65 6.25 11.04 15.00
CA LYS A 65 6.27 12.23 15.89
C LYS A 65 7.22 13.34 15.42
N ASN A 66 8.23 13.01 14.62
CA ASN A 66 9.18 13.96 14.06
C ASN A 66 8.86 14.40 12.62
N ARG A 67 7.81 13.84 12.00
CA ARG A 67 7.42 14.18 10.63
C ARG A 67 6.55 15.43 10.61
N LYS A 68 6.82 16.30 9.63
CA LYS A 68 5.97 17.46 9.39
C LYS A 68 4.59 17.00 8.88
N PRO A 69 3.51 17.70 9.27
CA PRO A 69 2.21 17.51 8.63
C PRO A 69 2.33 17.62 7.11
N LEU A 70 1.64 16.75 6.40
CA LEU A 70 1.61 16.78 4.94
C LEU A 70 0.82 18.00 4.47
N ASP A 71 1.43 18.79 3.58
CA ASP A 71 0.81 19.97 2.98
C ASP A 71 0.55 19.70 1.49
N TYR A 72 -0.69 19.29 1.19
CA TYR A 72 -1.12 18.90 -0.14
C TYR A 72 -1.07 20.08 -1.11
N GLY A 73 -0.55 19.85 -2.32
CA GLY A 73 -0.44 20.92 -3.32
C GLY A 73 0.78 21.84 -3.16
N SER A 74 1.53 21.70 -2.07
CA SER A 74 2.79 22.40 -1.88
C SER A 74 3.90 21.81 -2.77
N ALA A 75 5.01 22.54 -2.91
CA ALA A 75 6.20 22.00 -3.57
C ALA A 75 6.86 20.84 -2.82
N ALA A 76 6.47 20.61 -1.56
CA ALA A 76 6.94 19.49 -0.75
C ALA A 76 6.04 18.24 -0.88
N ASP A 77 4.93 18.33 -1.61
CA ASP A 77 4.05 17.20 -1.89
C ASP A 77 4.72 16.22 -2.87
N PHE A 78 5.19 15.12 -2.30
CA PHE A 78 5.91 14.10 -3.07
C PHE A 78 4.99 13.39 -4.07
N GLN A 79 3.74 13.11 -3.70
CA GLN A 79 2.79 12.43 -4.58
C GLN A 79 2.41 13.33 -5.77
N LEU A 80 2.18 14.62 -5.53
CA LEU A 80 1.95 15.57 -6.60
C LEU A 80 3.15 15.66 -7.54
N THR A 81 4.37 15.72 -7.00
CA THR A 81 5.59 15.76 -7.80
C THR A 81 5.72 14.51 -8.68
N GLN A 82 5.41 13.32 -8.14
CA GLN A 82 5.39 12.07 -8.92
C GLN A 82 4.31 12.06 -9.99
N ALA A 83 3.11 12.57 -9.70
CA ALA A 83 2.03 12.68 -10.68
C ALA A 83 2.40 13.61 -11.84
N LEU A 84 3.05 14.74 -11.54
CA LEU A 84 3.56 15.66 -12.56
C LEU A 84 4.66 15.02 -13.39
N ASN A 85 5.55 14.21 -12.78
CA ASN A 85 6.57 13.46 -13.51
C ASN A 85 5.92 12.46 -14.47
N HIS A 86 4.93 11.71 -14.00
CA HIS A 86 4.18 10.76 -14.84
C HIS A 86 3.53 11.45 -16.05
N LEU A 87 2.85 12.59 -15.82
CA LEU A 87 2.20 13.35 -16.90
C LEU A 87 3.19 13.89 -17.93
N LYS A 88 4.41 14.23 -17.49
CA LYS A 88 5.50 14.74 -18.34
C LYS A 88 6.33 13.64 -18.99
N GLY A 89 6.06 12.36 -18.72
CA GLY A 89 6.86 11.23 -19.19
C GLY A 89 8.24 11.13 -18.54
N LEU A 90 8.43 11.76 -17.38
CA LEU A 90 9.65 11.67 -16.58
C LEU A 90 9.62 10.44 -15.66
N PRO A 91 10.78 9.92 -15.23
CA PRO A 91 10.83 8.79 -14.30
C PRO A 91 10.06 9.07 -13.01
N VAL A 92 9.20 8.13 -12.61
CA VAL A 92 8.45 8.18 -11.35
C VAL A 92 9.13 7.28 -10.32
N ARG A 93 9.26 7.80 -9.10
CA ARG A 93 9.81 7.03 -7.98
C ARG A 93 8.71 6.16 -7.37
N LEU A 94 8.87 4.86 -7.53
CA LEU A 94 7.96 3.85 -6.99
C LEU A 94 8.27 3.54 -5.52
N ALA A 95 7.24 3.04 -4.84
CA ALA A 95 7.32 2.58 -3.46
C ALA A 95 8.36 1.47 -3.29
N LYS A 96 9.05 1.48 -2.16
CA LYS A 96 9.99 0.41 -1.81
C LYS A 96 9.22 -0.84 -1.39
N ALA A 97 9.79 -2.03 -1.63
CA ALA A 97 9.14 -3.36 -1.64
C ALA A 97 8.51 -3.87 -0.31
N GLY A 98 8.09 -3.00 0.62
CA GLY A 98 7.24 -3.32 1.77
C GLY A 98 5.75 -3.01 1.55
N ALA A 99 5.38 -2.30 0.49
CA ALA A 99 3.99 -2.04 0.12
C ALA A 99 3.38 -3.24 -0.61
N THR A 100 3.19 -4.37 0.08
CA THR A 100 2.49 -5.52 -0.47
C THR A 100 1.00 -5.20 -0.65
N VAL A 101 0.63 -4.71 -1.83
CA VAL A 101 -0.76 -4.69 -2.29
C VAL A 101 -0.99 -5.98 -3.07
N VAL A 102 -1.90 -6.82 -2.59
CA VAL A 102 -2.18 -8.14 -3.15
C VAL A 102 -2.78 -8.00 -4.56
N ARG A 103 -1.95 -8.20 -5.58
CA ARG A 103 -2.37 -8.24 -6.99
C ARG A 103 -2.91 -9.63 -7.32
N ALA A 104 -4.24 -9.81 -7.30
CA ALA A 104 -4.84 -11.13 -7.54
C ALA A 104 -4.62 -11.71 -8.95
N ASP A 105 -4.06 -10.95 -9.91
CA ASP A 105 -3.89 -11.42 -11.29
C ASP A 105 -2.63 -12.29 -11.52
N GLU A 106 -1.72 -12.39 -10.55
CA GLU A 106 -0.46 -13.16 -10.70
C GLU A 106 -0.46 -14.55 -10.03
N ALA A 107 -1.59 -15.04 -9.53
CA ALA A 107 -1.67 -16.38 -8.93
C ALA A 107 -1.75 -17.53 -9.97
N GLY A 108 -1.67 -17.24 -11.27
CA GLY A 108 -1.90 -18.20 -12.35
C GLY A 108 -0.67 -18.79 -13.05
N LYS A 109 0.57 -18.42 -12.69
CA LYS A 109 1.76 -18.89 -13.43
C LYS A 109 2.94 -19.27 -12.53
N ALA A 110 2.70 -20.11 -11.53
CA ALA A 110 3.76 -20.95 -10.97
C ALA A 110 3.82 -22.26 -11.77
N ALA A 111 4.64 -22.29 -12.82
CA ALA A 111 4.98 -23.54 -13.51
C ALA A 111 5.85 -24.42 -12.58
N PRO A 112 5.66 -25.75 -12.56
CA PRO A 112 6.45 -26.64 -11.73
C PRO A 112 7.85 -26.78 -12.32
N ALA A 113 8.88 -26.35 -11.58
CA ALA A 113 10.26 -26.72 -11.88
C ALA A 113 10.47 -28.20 -11.49
N LYS A 114 10.98 -28.98 -12.45
CA LYS A 114 11.46 -30.34 -12.26
C LYS A 114 12.69 -30.37 -11.35
#